data_AF-A0A7W5GWB5-F1
#
_entry.id   AF-A0A7W5GWB5-F1
#
_cell.length_a   1.000
_cell.length_b   1.000
_cell.length_c   1.000
_cell.angle_alpha   90.00
_cell.angle_beta   90.00
_cell.angle_gamma   90.00
#
_symmetry.space_group_name_H-M   'P 1'
#
loop_
_entity.id
_entity.type
_entity.pdbx_description
1 polymer ?
#
loop_
_entity_poly.entity_id
_entity_poly.type
_entity_poly.pdbx_seq_one_letter_code
_entity_poly.pdbx_strand_id
1 'polypeptide(L)'
;MAGHIEALLTAGTSVVLDFPSNTIATRAWARGIFEGVAATHRLHFLDVPDEVCKARLRARNLSGEHPFETTDAEFDQITGHFVPPTADEGFNVVFHD
;
A
#
# COMPACT_ATOMS: atom_id res chain seq x y z
N MET A 1 14.83 5.98 5.05
CA MET A 1 13.82 5.01 5.51
C MET A 1 14.23 3.57 5.20
N ALA A 2 14.56 3.23 3.94
CA ALA A 2 14.96 1.88 3.53
C ALA A 2 15.95 1.17 4.48
N GLY A 3 17.11 1.79 4.77
CA GLY A 3 18.11 1.19 5.65
C GLY A 3 17.63 0.91 7.09
N HIS A 4 16.65 1.65 7.61
CA HIS A 4 16.06 1.32 8.91
C HIS A 4 15.16 0.08 8.83
N ILE A 5 14.39 -0.04 7.74
CA ILE A 5 13.54 -1.22 7.49
C ILE A 5 14.42 -2.46 7.29
N GLU A 6 15.50 -2.34 6.51
CA GLU A 6 16.49 -3.41 6.30
C GLU A 6 17.11 -3.88 7.63
N ALA A 7 17.46 -2.95 8.52
CA ALA A 7 17.99 -3.28 9.84
C ALA A 7 16.97 -4.06 10.71
N LEU A 8 15.68 -3.67 10.69
CA LEU A 8 14.62 -4.37 11.40
C LEU A 8 14.41 -5.79 10.85
N LEU A 9 14.37 -5.94 9.53
CA LEU A 9 14.24 -7.23 8.86
C LEU A 9 15.43 -8.15 9.15
N THR A 10 16.65 -7.60 9.11
CA THR A 10 17.89 -8.33 9.45
C THR A 10 17.90 -8.80 10.90
N ALA A 11 17.29 -8.03 11.81
CA ALA A 11 17.10 -8.42 13.22
C ALA A 11 15.99 -9.47 13.41
N GLY A 12 15.38 -9.99 12.33
CA GLY A 12 14.31 -10.98 12.38
C GLY A 12 12.93 -10.40 12.68
N THR A 13 12.78 -9.07 12.67
CA THR A 13 11.49 -8.41 12.92
C THR A 13 10.70 -8.32 11.62
N SER A 14 9.44 -8.79 11.64
CA SER A 14 8.53 -8.59 10.50
C SER A 14 8.06 -7.13 10.44
N VAL A 15 8.02 -6.56 9.25
CA VAL A 15 7.60 -5.16 9.01
C VAL A 15 6.37 -5.14 8.11
N VAL A 16 5.36 -4.35 8.49
CA VAL A 16 4.23 -3.99 7.63
C VAL A 16 4.42 -2.55 7.18
N LEU A 17 4.44 -2.35 5.86
CA LEU A 17 4.48 -1.01 5.27
C LEU A 17 3.05 -0.58 4.94
N ASP A 18 2.43 0.15 5.87
CA ASP A 18 1.16 0.84 5.64
C ASP A 18 1.40 2.15 4.85
N PHE A 19 1.85 1.98 3.61
CA PHE A 19 2.18 3.06 2.69
C PHE A 19 1.48 2.84 1.34
N PRO A 20 1.14 3.92 0.61
CA PRO A 20 0.52 3.80 -0.70
C PRO A 20 1.48 3.15 -1.70
N SER A 21 1.25 1.85 -1.94
CA SER A 21 1.95 1.05 -2.95
C SER A 21 1.20 1.08 -4.30
N ASN A 22 0.59 2.23 -4.59
CA ASN A 22 -0.30 2.44 -5.72
C ASN A 22 0.43 2.63 -7.06
N THR A 23 1.74 2.91 -7.05
CA THR A 23 2.54 3.08 -8.27
C THR A 23 3.60 1.99 -8.42
N ILE A 24 4.02 1.73 -9.66
CA ILE A 24 5.15 0.82 -9.95
C ILE A 24 6.42 1.31 -9.24
N ALA A 25 6.68 2.63 -9.22
CA ALA A 25 7.87 3.19 -8.60
C ALA A 25 7.91 2.96 -7.08
N THR A 26 6.79 3.15 -6.37
CA THR A 26 6.72 2.88 -4.93
C THR A 26 6.87 1.39 -4.62
N ARG A 27 6.31 0.50 -5.47
CA ARG A 27 6.53 -0.94 -5.35
C ARG A 27 7.97 -1.35 -5.65
N ALA A 28 8.61 -0.80 -6.68
CA ALA A 28 10.01 -1.08 -6.98
C ALA A 28 10.95 -0.67 -5.83
N TRP A 29 10.67 0.46 -5.19
CA TRP A 29 11.39 0.87 -3.97
C TRP A 29 11.21 -0.13 -2.83
N ALA A 30 9.96 -0.55 -2.55
CA ALA A 30 9.67 -1.54 -1.51
C ALA A 30 10.32 -2.90 -1.81
N ARG A 31 10.40 -3.28 -3.10
CA ARG A 31 11.09 -4.47 -3.57
C ARG A 31 12.57 -4.47 -3.25
N GLY A 32 13.26 -3.37 -3.54
CA GLY A 32 14.70 -3.23 -3.27
C GLY A 32 15.06 -3.47 -1.80
N ILE A 33 14.16 -3.12 -0.87
CA ILE A 33 14.38 -3.31 0.58
C ILE A 33 14.46 -4.80 0.93
N PHE A 34 13.43 -5.60 0.60
CA PHE A 34 13.42 -7.00 1.01
C PHE A 34 14.42 -7.84 0.20
N GLU A 35 14.70 -7.47 -1.05
CA GLU A 35 15.76 -8.11 -1.84
C GLU A 35 17.14 -7.85 -1.25
N GLY A 36 17.40 -6.61 -0.79
CA GLY A 36 18.70 -6.22 -0.23
C GLY A 36 19.11 -7.00 1.02
N VAL A 37 18.13 -7.53 1.77
CA VAL A 37 18.35 -8.36 2.97
C VAL A 37 17.87 -9.81 2.82
N ALA A 38 17.53 -10.22 1.58
CA ALA A 38 16.99 -11.55 1.27
C ALA A 38 15.80 -11.96 2.18
N ALA A 39 14.96 -11.00 2.56
CA ALA A 39 13.77 -11.24 3.36
C ALA A 39 12.62 -11.76 2.49
N THR A 40 11.82 -12.67 3.05
CA THR A 40 10.55 -13.08 2.44
C THR A 40 9.55 -11.93 2.45
N HIS A 41 8.70 -11.84 1.43
CA HIS A 41 7.75 -10.74 1.26
C HIS A 41 6.35 -11.23 0.85
N ARG A 42 5.37 -10.35 1.08
CA ARG A 42 4.01 -10.44 0.53
C ARG A 42 3.52 -9.05 0.14
N LEU A 43 2.83 -8.95 -0.99
CA LEU A 43 2.09 -7.75 -1.39
C LEU A 43 0.60 -8.03 -1.25
N HIS A 44 -0.06 -7.31 -0.35
CA HIS A 44 -1.50 -7.45 -0.14
C HIS A 44 -2.24 -6.54 -1.13
N PHE A 45 -3.04 -7.14 -2.00
CA PHE A 45 -3.88 -6.43 -2.97
C PHE A 45 -5.33 -6.49 -2.51
N LEU A 46 -5.94 -5.32 -2.31
CA LEU A 46 -7.34 -5.19 -1.94
C LEU A 46 -8.13 -4.88 -3.21
N ASP A 47 -8.89 -5.85 -3.72
CA ASP A 47 -9.70 -5.70 -4.94
C ASP A 47 -11.08 -5.10 -4.61
N VAL A 48 -11.06 -3.87 -4.08
CA VAL A 48 -12.27 -3.19 -3.60
C VAL A 48 -12.70 -2.13 -4.61
N PRO A 49 -13.95 -2.16 -5.11
CA PRO A 49 -14.44 -1.15 -6.04
C PRO A 49 -14.39 0.27 -5.45
N ASP A 50 -14.05 1.25 -6.29
CA ASP A 50 -13.96 2.66 -5.89
C ASP A 50 -15.22 3.18 -5.20
N GLU A 51 -16.42 2.77 -5.65
CA GLU A 51 -17.68 3.16 -5.02
C GLU A 51 -17.79 2.70 -3.56
N VAL A 52 -17.26 1.51 -3.25
CA VAL A 52 -17.20 1.00 -1.87
C VAL A 52 -16.19 1.80 -1.06
N CYS A 53 -15.02 2.10 -1.63
CA CYS A 53 -14.00 2.93 -1.00
C CYS A 53 -14.52 4.34 -0.68
N LYS A 54 -15.17 5.01 -1.63
CA LYS A 54 -15.78 6.33 -1.45
C LYS A 54 -16.90 6.30 -0.42
N ALA A 55 -17.74 5.26 -0.41
CA ALA A 55 -18.78 5.11 0.62
C ALA A 55 -18.18 5.01 2.04
N ARG A 56 -17.11 4.21 2.21
CA ARG A 56 -16.37 4.10 3.48
C ARG A 56 -15.69 5.41 3.87
N LEU A 57 -15.13 6.13 2.90
CA LEU A 57 -14.52 7.44 3.10
C LEU A 57 -15.53 8.47 3.62
N ARG A 58 -16.70 8.59 2.97
CA ARG A 58 -17.77 9.50 3.41
C ARG A 58 -18.25 9.16 4.83
N ALA A 59 -18.41 7.88 5.15
CA ALA A 59 -18.78 7.45 6.50
C ALA A 59 -17.71 7.85 7.54
N ARG A 60 -16.42 7.73 7.18
CA ARG A 60 -15.31 8.15 8.04
C ARG A 60 -15.26 9.66 8.26
N ASN A 61 -15.46 10.45 7.20
CA ASN A 61 -15.52 11.91 7.31
C ASN A 61 -16.67 12.33 8.24
N LEU A 62 -17.84 11.67 8.14
CA LEU A 62 -19.00 11.95 8.97
C LEU A 62 -18.81 11.57 10.46
N SER A 63 -17.93 10.60 10.79
CA SER A 63 -17.73 10.19 12.18
C SER A 63 -16.97 11.22 13.01
N GLY A 64 -16.15 12.06 12.37
CA GLY A 64 -15.29 13.04 13.04
C GLY A 64 -14.18 12.41 13.89
N GLU A 65 -13.98 11.09 13.83
CA GLU A 65 -12.96 10.37 14.60
C GLU A 65 -11.55 10.48 13.99
N HIS A 66 -11.47 10.96 12.75
CA HIS A 66 -10.21 11.15 12.03
C HIS A 66 -9.91 12.65 11.84
N PRO A 67 -8.64 13.07 12.01
CA PRO A 67 -8.25 14.47 11.87
C PRO A 67 -8.20 14.95 10.41
N PHE A 68 -8.52 14.07 9.45
CA PHE A 68 -8.47 14.33 8.03
C PHE A 68 -9.82 13.99 7.41
N GLU A 69 -10.30 14.91 6.57
CA GLU A 69 -11.42 14.69 5.68
C GLU A 69 -10.90 14.70 4.25
N THR A 70 -11.28 13.70 3.45
CA THR A 70 -10.91 13.63 2.03
C THR A 70 -12.17 13.64 1.20
N THR A 71 -12.24 14.53 0.22
CA THR A 71 -13.36 14.63 -0.71
C THR A 71 -13.29 13.54 -1.79
N ASP A 72 -14.41 13.24 -2.43
CA ASP A 72 -14.43 12.29 -3.56
C ASP A 72 -13.50 12.73 -4.70
N ALA A 73 -13.36 14.05 -4.94
CA ALA A 73 -12.45 14.59 -5.96
C ALA A 73 -10.97 14.38 -5.61
N GLU A 74 -10.60 14.55 -4.34
CA GLU A 74 -9.24 14.25 -3.87
C GLU A 74 -8.97 12.74 -3.89
N PHE A 75 -9.96 11.91 -3.54
CA PHE A 75 -9.87 10.47 -3.70
C PHE A 75 -9.54 10.11 -5.15
N ASP A 76 -10.30 10.64 -6.12
CA ASP A 76 -10.09 10.39 -7.55
C ASP A 76 -8.71 10.88 -8.03
N GLN A 77 -8.23 12.01 -7.51
CA GLN A 77 -6.88 12.49 -7.81
C GLN A 77 -5.81 11.53 -7.28
N ILE A 78 -5.98 10.99 -6.07
CA ILE A 78 -5.02 10.07 -5.44
C ILE A 78 -5.05 8.70 -6.14
N THR A 79 -6.24 8.15 -6.42
CA THR A 79 -6.40 6.84 -7.05
C THR A 79 -6.13 6.87 -8.55
N GLY A 80 -6.16 8.03 -9.20
CA GLY A 80 -5.75 8.16 -10.61
C GLY A 80 -4.30 7.75 -10.90
N HIS A 81 -3.44 7.67 -9.89
CA HIS A 81 -2.08 7.14 -10.00
C HIS A 81 -2.00 5.62 -9.84
N PHE A 82 -3.08 4.97 -9.41
CA PHE A 82 -3.09 3.55 -9.11
C PHE A 82 -2.95 2.71 -10.37
N VAL A 83 -2.02 1.77 -10.32
CA VAL A 83 -1.90 0.69 -11.30
C VAL A 83 -1.77 -0.64 -10.56
N PRO A 84 -2.56 -1.66 -10.92
CA PRO A 84 -2.48 -2.96 -10.25
C PRO A 84 -1.09 -3.59 -10.42
N PRO A 85 -0.61 -4.39 -9.45
CA PRO A 85 0.65 -5.08 -9.59
C PRO A 85 0.57 -6.11 -10.71
N THR A 86 1.66 -6.26 -11.46
CA THR A 86 1.80 -7.25 -12.53
C THR A 86 2.76 -8.37 -12.13
N ALA A 87 2.69 -9.50 -12.84
CA ALA A 87 3.60 -10.62 -12.60
C ALA A 87 5.08 -10.25 -12.79
N ASP A 88 5.37 -9.33 -13.71
CA ASP A 88 6.74 -8.86 -14.01
C ASP A 88 7.38 -8.12 -12.84
N GLU A 89 6.59 -7.60 -11.90
CA GLU A 89 7.08 -6.98 -10.68
C GLU A 89 7.55 -8.01 -9.64
N GLY A 90 7.27 -9.30 -9.85
CA GLY A 90 7.80 -10.43 -9.07
C GLY A 90 7.39 -10.47 -7.59
N PHE A 91 6.23 -9.90 -7.25
CA PHE A 91 5.70 -9.94 -5.89
C PHE A 91 4.98 -11.25 -5.60
N ASN A 92 5.07 -11.73 -4.35
CA ASN A 92 4.15 -12.72 -3.83
C ASN A 92 2.82 -12.03 -3.47
N VAL A 93 1.89 -11.94 -4.41
CA VAL A 93 0.64 -11.21 -4.22
C VAL A 93 -0.38 -12.06 -3.46
N VAL A 94 -1.04 -11.45 -2.47
CA VAL A 94 -2.19 -12.00 -1.75
C VAL A 94 -3.39 -11.11 -2.04
N PHE A 95 -4.40 -11.67 -2.70
CA PHE A 95 -5.64 -10.98 -3.05
C PHE A 95 -6.67 -11.05 -1.92
N HIS A 96 -7.39 -9.96 -1.70
CA HIS A 96 -8.49 -9.85 -0.73
C HIS A 96 -9.67 -9.13 -1.39
N ASP A 97 -10.88 -9.52 -0.99
CA ASP A 97 -12.16 -9.03 -1.50
C ASP A 97 -12.87 -8.12 -0.48
#